data_AF-A0A954TJD5-F1
#
_entry.id   AF-A0A954TJD5-F1
#
_cell.length_a   1.000
_cell.length_b   1.000
_cell.length_c   1.000
_cell.angle_alpha   90.00
_cell.angle_beta   90.00
_cell.angle_gamma   90.00
#
_symmetry.space_group_name_H-M   'P 1'
#
loop_
_entity.id
_entity.type
_entity.pdbx_description
1 polymer ?
#
loop_
_entity_poly.entity_id
_entity_poly.type
_entity_poly.pdbx_seq_one_letter_code
_entity_poly.pdbx_strand_id
1 'polypeptide(L)'
;MSHHIRLLSTSRLRLYPLLMTVAGVAFFIAAGITWLCPYAPRVHDEFSYLLAADTLLHGRLANPTPEVWQPFQSFHVILEPAYASKYPLGPGAIIAVGWLLLGTPIAGSWLAAGL
;
A
#
# COMPACT_ATOMS: atom_id res chain seq x y z
N MET A 1 40.47 -31.48 2.03
CA MET A 1 40.10 -30.04 2.06
C MET A 1 39.01 -29.77 1.01
N SER A 2 37.71 -30.06 1.27
CA SER A 2 36.56 -29.57 0.44
C SER A 2 35.13 -30.11 0.78
N HIS A 3 34.78 -30.59 1.98
CA HIS A 3 33.42 -31.16 2.21
C HIS A 3 32.37 -30.30 2.95
N HIS A 4 32.65 -29.03 3.27
CA HIS A 4 31.78 -28.26 4.19
C HIS A 4 30.79 -27.23 3.58
N ILE A 5 30.57 -27.18 2.25
CA ILE A 5 29.80 -26.07 1.63
C ILE A 5 28.35 -26.43 1.20
N ARG A 6 27.90 -27.70 1.28
CA ARG A 6 26.64 -28.12 0.62
C ARG A 6 25.34 -28.08 1.43
N LEU A 7 25.37 -27.74 2.72
CA LEU A 7 24.21 -27.93 3.62
C LEU A 7 23.35 -26.68 3.88
N LEU A 8 23.78 -25.49 3.44
CA LEU A 8 23.03 -24.22 3.68
C LEU A 8 22.05 -23.85 2.54
N SER A 9 21.91 -24.68 1.50
CA SER A 9 21.17 -24.35 0.28
C SER A 9 19.75 -24.92 0.22
N THR A 10 19.53 -26.16 0.68
CA THR A 10 18.27 -26.90 0.47
C THR A 10 17.11 -26.44 1.36
N SER A 11 17.38 -25.92 2.56
CA SER A 11 16.33 -25.42 3.47
C SER A 11 15.72 -24.10 2.97
N ARG A 12 16.55 -23.19 2.43
CA ARG A 12 16.08 -21.94 1.82
C ARG A 12 15.24 -22.22 0.57
N LEU A 13 15.64 -23.19 -0.25
CA LEU A 13 14.91 -23.58 -1.47
C LEU A 13 13.49 -24.11 -1.19
N ARG A 14 13.24 -24.73 -0.02
CA ARG A 14 11.88 -25.18 0.38
C ARG A 14 11.06 -24.10 1.09
N LEU A 15 11.71 -23.06 1.62
CA LEU A 15 11.05 -21.95 2.30
C LEU A 15 10.34 -21.03 1.32
N TYR A 16 10.95 -20.70 0.17
CA TYR A 16 10.35 -19.83 -0.84
C TYR A 16 8.98 -20.29 -1.35
N PRO A 17 8.75 -21.55 -1.76
CA PRO A 17 7.43 -21.98 -2.21
C PRO A 17 6.39 -21.92 -1.10
N LEU A 18 6.77 -22.23 0.15
CA LEU A 18 5.88 -22.09 1.31
C LEU A 18 5.49 -20.63 1.52
N LEU A 19 6.46 -19.70 1.52
CA LEU A 19 6.20 -18.27 1.66
C LEU A 19 5.31 -17.74 0.53
N MET A 20 5.58 -18.13 -0.73
CA MET A 20 4.73 -17.75 -1.87
C MET A 20 3.31 -18.31 -1.74
N THR A 21 3.14 -19.51 -1.19
CA THR A 21 1.82 -20.10 -0.97
C THR A 21 1.05 -19.31 0.10
N VAL A 22 1.69 -18.99 1.22
CA VAL A 22 1.08 -18.20 2.30
C VAL A 22 0.72 -16.80 1.81
N ALA A 23 1.65 -16.14 1.11
CA ALA A 23 1.45 -14.84 0.46
C ALA A 23 0.25 -14.85 -0.49
N GLY A 24 0.18 -15.84 -1.39
CA GLY A 24 -0.91 -15.98 -2.34
C GLY A 24 -2.26 -16.19 -1.64
N VAL A 25 -2.32 -17.07 -0.64
CA VAL A 25 -3.54 -17.32 0.14
C VAL A 25 -4.00 -16.04 0.85
N ALA A 26 -3.10 -15.30 1.49
CA ALA A 26 -3.45 -14.04 2.17
C ALA A 26 -3.98 -12.98 1.19
N PHE A 27 -3.34 -12.84 0.03
CA PHE A 27 -3.80 -11.96 -1.05
C PHE A 27 -5.23 -12.31 -1.49
N PHE A 28 -5.50 -13.58 -1.82
CA PHE A 28 -6.82 -14.01 -2.32
C PHE A 28 -7.92 -13.93 -1.25
N ILE A 29 -7.59 -14.17 0.02
CA ILE A 29 -8.55 -13.97 1.12
C ILE A 29 -8.91 -12.48 1.23
N ALA A 30 -7.92 -11.58 1.23
CA ALA A 30 -8.17 -10.14 1.31
C ALA A 30 -9.02 -9.65 0.11
N ALA A 31 -8.69 -10.08 -1.10
CA ALA A 31 -9.46 -9.78 -2.30
C ALA A 31 -10.90 -10.31 -2.20
N GLY A 32 -11.07 -11.57 -1.78
CA GLY A 32 -12.38 -12.21 -1.60
C GLY A 32 -13.26 -11.49 -0.58
N ILE A 33 -12.70 -11.07 0.56
CA ILE A 33 -13.42 -10.28 1.56
C ILE A 33 -13.92 -8.97 0.96
N THR A 34 -13.07 -8.25 0.24
CA THR A 34 -13.45 -6.94 -0.35
C THR A 34 -14.38 -7.06 -1.55
N TRP A 35 -14.44 -8.24 -2.18
CA TRP A 35 -15.42 -8.53 -3.23
C TRP A 35 -16.81 -8.80 -2.62
N LEU A 36 -16.87 -9.52 -1.50
CA LEU A 36 -18.12 -9.78 -0.76
C LEU A 36 -18.62 -8.55 0.01
N CYS A 37 -17.71 -7.71 0.48
CA CYS A 37 -18.00 -6.47 1.20
C CYS A 37 -17.20 -5.33 0.53
N PRO A 38 -17.82 -4.61 -0.44
CA PRO A 38 -17.15 -3.56 -1.17
C PRO A 38 -16.53 -2.51 -0.23
N TYR A 39 -15.26 -2.23 -0.45
CA TYR A 39 -14.53 -1.23 0.32
C TYR A 39 -14.97 0.18 -0.08
N ALA A 40 -15.16 1.02 0.94
CA ALA A 40 -15.22 2.47 0.82
C ALA A 40 -14.47 3.06 2.02
N PRO A 41 -13.72 4.16 1.85
CA PRO A 41 -13.06 4.82 2.97
C PRO A 41 -14.11 5.37 3.95
N ARG A 42 -13.93 5.08 5.23
CA ARG A 42 -14.82 5.44 6.34
C ARG A 42 -14.10 6.22 7.43
N VAL A 43 -12.80 5.99 7.60
CA VAL A 43 -12.00 6.63 8.65
C VAL A 43 -11.12 7.71 8.04
N HIS A 44 -10.94 8.81 8.76
CA HIS A 44 -10.27 10.01 8.23
C HIS A 44 -8.85 9.77 7.72
N ASP A 45 -8.11 8.84 8.31
CA ASP A 45 -6.76 8.45 7.88
C ASP A 45 -6.77 7.69 6.54
N GLU A 46 -7.80 6.89 6.26
CA GLU A 46 -7.95 6.20 4.98
C GLU A 46 -7.98 7.20 3.81
N PHE A 47 -8.67 8.33 3.97
CA PHE A 47 -8.64 9.42 2.99
C PHE A 47 -7.25 10.06 2.84
N SER A 48 -6.50 10.18 3.94
CA SER A 48 -5.11 10.68 3.89
C SER A 48 -4.20 9.73 3.11
N TYR A 49 -4.34 8.42 3.29
CA TYR A 49 -3.57 7.44 2.52
C TYR A 49 -3.96 7.41 1.06
N LEU A 50 -5.26 7.56 0.74
CA LEU A 50 -5.75 7.71 -0.63
C LEU A 50 -5.21 8.99 -1.28
N LEU A 51 -5.15 10.11 -0.56
CA LEU A 51 -4.51 11.34 -1.03
C LEU A 51 -3.03 11.11 -1.37
N ALA A 52 -2.27 10.43 -0.50
CA ALA A 52 -0.88 10.09 -0.78
C ALA A 52 -0.74 9.21 -2.02
N ALA A 53 -1.59 8.19 -2.16
CA ALA A 53 -1.59 7.29 -3.31
C ALA A 53 -1.88 8.03 -4.61
N ASP A 54 -2.94 8.84 -4.65
CA ASP A 54 -3.31 9.65 -5.79
C ASP A 54 -2.18 10.63 -6.18
N THR A 55 -1.56 11.26 -5.19
CA THR A 55 -0.42 12.16 -5.40
C THR A 55 0.74 11.44 -6.09
N LEU A 56 1.08 10.24 -5.64
CA LEU A 56 2.14 9.40 -6.24
C LEU A 56 1.78 8.91 -7.63
N LEU A 57 0.51 8.54 -7.87
CA LEU A 57 0.02 8.16 -9.21
C LEU A 57 0.13 9.32 -10.21
N HIS A 58 0.03 10.56 -9.74
CA HIS A 58 0.31 11.76 -10.53
C HIS A 58 1.81 12.09 -10.65
N GLY A 59 2.71 11.22 -10.16
CA GLY A 59 4.15 11.41 -10.22
C GLY A 59 4.67 12.51 -9.28
N ARG A 60 3.91 12.87 -8.23
CA ARG A 60 4.27 13.91 -7.27
C ARG A 60 4.56 13.31 -5.89
N LEU A 61 5.35 14.02 -5.08
CA LEU A 61 5.56 13.68 -3.66
C LEU A 61 4.63 14.46 -2.72
N ALA A 62 4.16 15.62 -3.17
CA ALA A 62 3.19 16.48 -2.51
C ALA A 62 2.48 17.33 -3.58
N ASN A 63 1.31 17.87 -3.25
CA ASN A 63 0.57 18.78 -4.13
C ASN A 63 0.77 20.23 -3.67
N PRO A 64 0.58 21.23 -4.55
CA PRO A 64 0.55 22.62 -4.13
C PRO A 64 -0.60 22.88 -3.16
N THR A 65 -0.38 23.78 -2.20
CA THR A 65 -1.45 24.28 -1.33
C THR A 65 -2.51 25.02 -2.16
N PRO A 66 -3.81 24.70 -2.01
CA PRO A 66 -4.88 25.44 -2.66
C PRO A 66 -4.88 26.91 -2.23
N GLU A 67 -5.21 27.84 -3.13
CA GLU A 67 -5.22 29.29 -2.85
C GLU A 67 -6.15 29.67 -1.68
N VAL A 68 -7.28 28.97 -1.56
CA VAL A 68 -8.23 29.12 -0.45
C VAL A 68 -8.28 27.79 0.30
N TRP A 69 -7.55 27.67 1.41
CA TRP A 69 -7.41 26.41 2.15
C TRP A 69 -7.92 26.49 3.59
N GLN A 70 -7.91 27.68 4.19
CA GLN A 70 -8.21 27.91 5.61
C GLN A 70 -9.57 27.35 6.05
N PRO A 71 -10.67 27.50 5.28
CA PRO A 71 -11.94 26.90 5.66
C PRO A 71 -12.06 25.41 5.30
N PHE A 72 -11.15 24.85 4.50
CA PHE A 72 -11.20 23.48 3.98
C PHE A 72 -10.22 22.52 4.68
N GLN A 73 -9.93 22.77 5.95
CA GLN A 73 -9.08 21.90 6.75
C GLN A 73 -9.73 20.54 6.95
N SER A 74 -8.98 19.49 6.64
CA SER A 74 -9.40 18.11 6.81
C SER A 74 -8.46 17.39 7.77
N PHE A 75 -9.01 16.43 8.52
CA PHE A 75 -8.20 15.60 9.40
C PHE A 75 -7.10 14.87 8.63
N HIS A 76 -5.92 14.79 9.24
CA HIS A 76 -4.74 14.09 8.70
C HIS A 76 -4.22 14.61 7.35
N VAL A 77 -4.60 15.82 6.96
CA VAL A 77 -4.05 16.47 5.76
C VAL A 77 -3.23 17.69 6.18
N ILE A 78 -2.01 17.77 5.67
CA ILE A 78 -1.16 18.96 5.76
C ILE A 78 -1.57 19.86 4.60
N LEU A 79 -1.83 21.14 4.88
CA LEU A 79 -2.14 22.15 3.87
C LEU A 79 -0.96 23.08 3.59
N GLU A 80 -0.06 23.31 4.56
CA GLU A 80 1.13 24.14 4.40
C GLU A 80 2.40 23.41 4.88
N PRO A 81 3.56 23.57 4.21
CA PRO A 81 3.77 24.38 2.98
C PRO A 81 3.29 23.69 1.69
N ALA A 82 2.68 22.50 1.78
CA ALA A 82 2.17 21.75 0.65
C ALA A 82 0.94 20.93 1.06
N TYR A 83 0.07 20.64 0.10
CA TYR A 83 -1.11 19.77 0.28
C TYR A 83 -0.70 18.29 0.20
N ALA A 84 -0.64 17.62 1.35
CA ALA A 84 -0.15 16.26 1.45
C ALA A 84 -0.78 15.48 2.61
N SER A 85 -0.68 14.15 2.53
CA SER A 85 -0.94 13.27 3.66
C SER A 85 -0.07 13.65 4.86
N LYS A 86 -0.66 13.67 6.06
CA LYS A 86 0.10 13.81 7.31
C LYS A 86 1.03 12.63 7.57
N TYR A 87 0.66 11.45 7.08
CA TYR A 87 1.41 10.22 7.27
C TYR A 87 2.49 10.03 6.19
N PRO A 88 3.58 9.29 6.49
CA PRO A 88 4.63 8.96 5.52
C PRO A 88 4.08 8.34 4.22
N LEU A 89 4.83 8.46 3.13
CA LEU A 89 4.42 7.98 1.81
C LEU A 89 4.33 6.45 1.69
N GLY A 90 4.91 5.68 2.62
CA GLY A 90 4.96 4.21 2.54
C GLY A 90 3.59 3.54 2.32
N PRO A 91 2.60 3.73 3.21
CA PRO A 91 1.25 3.21 3.01
C PRO A 91 0.60 3.69 1.71
N GLY A 92 0.73 4.98 1.38
CA GLY A 92 0.22 5.55 0.13
C GLY A 92 0.87 4.92 -1.12
N ALA A 93 2.15 4.57 -1.06
CA ALA A 93 2.87 3.92 -2.16
C ALA A 93 2.37 2.50 -2.41
N ILE A 94 2.10 1.72 -1.35
CA ILE A 94 1.53 0.38 -1.50
C ILE A 94 0.13 0.46 -2.12
N ILE A 95 -0.69 1.43 -1.69
CA ILE A 95 -2.00 1.71 -2.30
C ILE A 95 -1.85 2.13 -3.76
N ALA A 96 -0.93 3.04 -4.08
CA ALA A 96 -0.68 3.48 -5.45
C ALA A 96 -0.26 2.32 -6.36
N VAL A 97 0.63 1.43 -5.90
CA VAL A 97 1.05 0.25 -6.67
C VAL A 97 -0.14 -0.68 -6.92
N GLY A 98 -0.93 -0.98 -5.87
CA GLY A 98 -2.13 -1.79 -6.04
C GLY A 98 -3.14 -1.17 -6.99
N TRP A 99 -3.38 0.14 -6.87
CA TRP A 99 -4.26 0.89 -7.74
C TRP A 99 -3.78 0.87 -9.19
N LEU A 100 -2.48 1.09 -9.42
CA LEU A 100 -1.89 1.06 -10.75
C LEU A 100 -2.01 -0.32 -11.41
N LEU A 101 -1.76 -1.40 -10.66
CA LEU A 101 -1.73 -2.75 -11.20
C LEU A 101 -3.13 -3.36 -11.42
N LEU A 102 -4.07 -3.06 -10.53
CA LEU A 102 -5.37 -3.75 -10.46
C LEU A 102 -6.58 -2.82 -10.61
N GLY A 103 -6.35 -1.53 -10.82
CA GLY A 103 -7.39 -0.56 -11.16
C GLY A 103 -8.26 -0.09 -9.97
N THR A 104 -7.92 -0.48 -8.74
CA THR A 104 -8.67 -0.09 -7.54
C THR A 104 -7.74 0.17 -6.35
N PRO A 105 -7.96 1.21 -5.53
CA PRO A 105 -7.06 1.54 -4.41
C PRO A 105 -6.96 0.43 -3.37
N ILE A 106 -8.06 -0.29 -3.11
CA ILE A 106 -8.07 -1.36 -2.10
C ILE A 106 -7.13 -2.52 -2.46
N ALA A 107 -6.74 -2.63 -3.73
CA ALA A 107 -5.78 -3.64 -4.16
C ALA A 107 -4.40 -3.49 -3.49
N GLY A 108 -4.06 -2.30 -3.01
CA GLY A 108 -2.85 -2.12 -2.20
C GLY A 108 -2.88 -2.95 -0.93
N SER A 109 -4.05 -3.06 -0.29
CA SER A 109 -4.23 -3.89 0.91
C SER A 109 -4.12 -5.39 0.59
N TRP A 110 -4.52 -5.83 -0.61
CA TRP A 110 -4.33 -7.21 -1.03
C TRP A 110 -2.84 -7.55 -1.18
N LEU A 111 -2.08 -6.65 -1.82
CA LEU A 111 -0.63 -6.78 -1.95
C LEU A 111 0.05 -6.75 -0.59
N ALA A 112 -0.35 -5.82 0.30
CA ALA A 112 0.19 -5.72 1.65
C ALA A 112 -0.08 -6.98 2.48
N ALA A 113 -1.25 -7.60 2.34
CA ALA A 113 -1.58 -8.84 3.06
C ALA A 113 -0.73 -10.03 2.62
N GLY A 114 -0.27 -10.03 1.36
CA GLY A 114 0.56 -11.09 0.80
C GLY A 114 2.08 -10.88 0.95
N LEU A 115 2.54 -9.71 1.39
CA LEU A 115 3.97 -9.37 1.56
C LEU A 115 4.44 -9.63 2.99
#